data_AF-A0A2P8D307-F1
#
_entry.id   AF-A0A2P8D307-F1
#
_cell.length_a   1.000
_cell.length_b   1.000
_cell.length_c   1.000
_cell.angle_alpha   90.00
_cell.angle_beta   90.00
_cell.angle_gamma   90.00
#
_symmetry.space_group_name_H-M   'P 1'
#
loop_
_entity.id
_entity.type
_entity.pdbx_description
1 polymer ?
#
loop_
_entity_poly.entity_id
_entity_poly.type
_entity_poly.pdbx_seq_one_letter_code
_entity_poly.pdbx_strand_id
1 'polypeptide(L)'
;MKPVKVLLLAVLLFPFLSRAQQLTAVTSTGNNSVKAEKALVRGVSFEDFKSSVTDFADAAKEPLAQQAWNLWKAEQWAELEKFFTDNNLNGGWPPNRGAVNLKIVTLKQGLVIDRYGGYYDTDSVFQDKGTFVSAKDVPFAKRALPDKTLNSPYRVYKITKPIANVREGKIIPWFGKEGLGIQYELPYTVNDLKKEGYLQEEKQ
;
A
#
# COMPACT_ATOMS: atom_id res chain seq x y z
N MET A 1 7.59 15.05 53.35
CA MET A 1 6.22 15.35 52.90
C MET A 1 6.27 16.60 52.02
N LYS A 2 5.92 16.49 50.73
CA LYS A 2 5.85 17.62 49.79
C LYS A 2 4.42 17.64 49.21
N PRO A 3 3.77 18.82 49.08
CA PRO A 3 2.35 18.89 48.81
C PRO A 3 2.00 18.60 47.35
N VAL A 4 0.97 17.77 47.17
CA VAL A 4 0.25 17.52 45.92
C VAL A 4 -0.55 18.77 45.58
N LYS A 5 -0.35 19.34 44.38
CA LYS A 5 -1.26 20.33 43.81
C LYS A 5 -2.25 19.62 42.90
N VAL A 6 -3.48 19.49 43.40
CA VAL A 6 -4.68 19.21 42.63
C VAL A 6 -4.95 20.41 41.74
N LEU A 7 -5.12 20.22 40.43
CA LEU A 7 -5.65 21.24 39.55
C LEU A 7 -7.00 20.77 39.01
N LEU A 8 -8.02 21.58 39.28
CA LEU A 8 -9.42 21.40 38.93
C LEU A 8 -9.65 21.35 37.42
N LEU A 9 -10.61 20.51 37.06
CA LEU A 9 -11.33 20.47 35.80
C LEU A 9 -12.14 21.76 35.60
N ALA A 10 -12.03 22.41 34.43
CA ALA A 10 -12.97 23.43 33.98
C ALA A 10 -13.41 23.12 32.55
N VAL A 11 -14.60 22.54 32.45
CA VAL A 11 -15.35 22.36 31.20
C VAL A 11 -15.98 23.69 30.85
N LEU A 12 -15.56 24.30 29.74
CA LEU A 12 -16.23 25.45 29.16
C LEU A 12 -16.83 25.05 27.81
N LEU A 13 -18.12 24.74 27.85
CA LEU A 13 -19.03 24.75 26.70
C LEU A 13 -19.14 26.19 26.18
N PHE A 14 -18.82 26.41 24.91
CA PHE A 14 -19.23 27.62 24.19
C PHE A 14 -20.00 27.26 22.91
N PRO A 15 -21.04 28.03 22.56
CA PRO A 15 -22.16 27.58 21.75
C PRO A 15 -21.92 27.72 20.24
N PHE A 16 -22.66 26.90 19.49
CA PHE A 16 -22.86 27.03 18.06
C PHE A 16 -23.39 28.42 17.69
N LEU A 17 -22.67 29.13 16.82
CA LEU A 17 -23.22 30.23 16.02
C LEU A 17 -23.21 29.82 14.55
N SER A 18 -24.38 29.41 14.07
CA SER A 18 -24.70 29.35 12.64
C SER A 18 -24.72 30.76 12.08
N ARG A 19 -23.80 31.06 11.17
CA ARG A 19 -23.88 32.24 10.31
C ARG A 19 -24.14 31.77 8.88
N ALA A 20 -25.40 31.86 8.47
CA ALA A 20 -25.79 31.77 7.06
C ALA A 20 -25.16 32.96 6.32
N GLN A 21 -24.29 32.70 5.36
CA GLN A 21 -23.86 33.72 4.41
C GLN A 21 -24.84 33.75 3.23
N GLN A 22 -25.35 34.96 3.00
CA GLN A 22 -26.26 35.31 1.91
C GLN A 22 -25.57 35.10 0.55
N LEU A 23 -26.29 34.48 -0.38
CA LEU A 23 -25.94 34.38 -1.79
C LEU A 23 -25.93 35.76 -2.44
N THR A 24 -24.76 36.25 -2.82
CA THR A 24 -24.62 37.29 -3.84
C THR A 24 -24.18 36.61 -5.14
N ALA A 25 -25.07 36.63 -6.14
CA ALA A 25 -24.75 36.22 -7.50
C ALA A 25 -23.65 37.13 -8.07
N VAL A 26 -22.46 36.56 -8.28
CA VAL A 26 -21.40 37.17 -9.09
C VAL A 26 -21.32 36.36 -10.37
N THR A 27 -21.73 36.98 -11.47
CA THR A 27 -21.41 36.55 -12.82
C THR A 27 -19.90 36.61 -13.03
N SER A 28 -19.23 35.46 -13.06
CA SER A 28 -17.86 35.35 -13.58
C SER A 28 -17.87 34.54 -14.87
N THR A 29 -17.55 35.26 -15.94
CA THR A 29 -17.07 34.75 -17.22
C THR A 29 -15.87 33.82 -17.01
N GLY A 30 -15.83 32.77 -17.83
CA GLY A 30 -14.98 31.61 -17.68
C GLY A 30 -13.48 31.88 -17.45
N ASN A 31 -12.93 31.08 -16.55
CA ASN A 31 -11.59 30.53 -16.65
C ASN A 31 -11.63 29.12 -16.03
N ASN A 32 -11.93 28.12 -16.87
CA ASN A 32 -11.80 26.69 -16.55
C ASN A 32 -10.31 26.32 -16.49
N SER A 33 -9.58 26.81 -15.48
CA SER A 33 -8.16 26.48 -15.30
C SER A 33 -7.76 26.19 -13.86
N VAL A 34 -8.72 25.89 -12.98
CA VAL A 34 -8.45 25.42 -11.61
C VAL A 34 -9.56 24.46 -11.12
N LYS A 35 -9.68 23.24 -11.69
CA LYS A 35 -10.36 22.09 -11.04
C LYS A 35 -10.31 20.78 -11.85
N ALA A 36 -9.14 20.33 -12.29
CA ALA A 36 -8.94 18.89 -12.34
C ALA A 36 -8.63 18.47 -10.90
N GLU A 37 -9.68 18.22 -10.10
CA GLU A 37 -9.49 17.53 -8.82
C GLU A 37 -8.64 16.29 -9.08
N LYS A 38 -7.68 16.00 -8.19
CA LYS A 38 -6.79 14.85 -8.24
C LYS A 38 -7.61 13.56 -8.39
N ALA A 39 -8.00 13.23 -9.61
CA ALA A 39 -8.96 12.17 -9.87
C ALA A 39 -8.29 10.85 -9.53
N LEU A 40 -8.80 10.19 -8.51
CA LEU A 40 -8.32 8.88 -8.12
C LEU A 40 -8.76 7.86 -9.15
N VAL A 41 -7.85 7.02 -9.62
CA VAL A 41 -8.18 5.83 -10.39
C VAL A 41 -7.99 4.64 -9.48
N ARG A 42 -9.08 3.93 -9.18
CA ARG A 42 -9.08 2.76 -8.29
C ARG A 42 -8.38 3.02 -6.93
N GLY A 43 -8.58 4.23 -6.38
CA GLY A 43 -8.03 4.64 -5.09
C GLY A 43 -6.61 5.22 -5.13
N VAL A 44 -6.04 5.42 -6.32
CA VAL A 44 -4.65 5.87 -6.51
C VAL A 44 -4.62 7.19 -7.28
N SER A 45 -3.85 8.17 -6.80
CA SER A 45 -3.58 9.40 -7.55
C SER A 45 -2.40 9.22 -8.51
N PHE A 46 -2.28 10.06 -9.54
CA PHE A 46 -1.10 10.02 -10.42
C PHE A 46 0.21 10.21 -9.65
N GLU A 47 0.23 11.08 -8.63
CA GLU A 47 1.42 11.30 -7.81
C GLU A 47 1.79 10.09 -6.95
N ASP A 48 0.80 9.39 -6.38
CA ASP A 48 1.05 8.15 -5.64
C ASP A 48 1.56 7.04 -6.56
N PHE A 49 0.99 6.95 -7.77
CA PHE A 49 1.47 6.02 -8.80
C PHE A 49 2.91 6.35 -9.22
N LYS A 50 3.20 7.62 -9.52
CA LYS A 50 4.52 8.08 -9.94
C LYS A 50 5.56 7.81 -8.86
N SER A 51 5.27 8.15 -7.61
CA SER A 51 6.17 7.94 -6.46
C SER A 51 6.41 6.46 -6.13
N SER A 52 5.57 5.55 -6.60
CA SER A 52 5.75 4.11 -6.41
C SER A 52 6.87 3.50 -7.28
N VAL A 53 7.39 4.26 -8.25
CA VAL A 53 8.47 3.86 -9.15
C VAL A 53 9.63 4.84 -9.00
N THR A 54 10.75 4.36 -8.47
CA THR A 54 11.89 5.22 -8.11
C THR A 54 12.48 5.96 -9.31
N ASP A 55 12.45 5.34 -10.49
CA ASP A 55 12.95 5.94 -11.73
C ASP A 55 12.22 7.22 -12.14
N PHE A 56 10.95 7.39 -11.77
CA PHE A 56 10.18 8.57 -12.15
C PHE A 56 10.51 9.81 -11.30
N ALA A 57 11.43 9.70 -10.34
CA ALA A 57 12.02 10.86 -9.68
C ALA A 57 12.92 11.67 -10.63
N ASP A 58 13.43 11.04 -11.69
CA ASP A 58 14.16 11.74 -12.76
C ASP A 58 13.17 12.49 -13.67
N ALA A 59 13.28 13.81 -13.71
CA ALA A 59 12.42 14.67 -14.54
C ALA A 59 12.54 14.34 -16.04
N ALA A 60 13.67 13.80 -16.51
CA ALA A 60 13.82 13.37 -17.90
C ALA A 60 12.91 12.17 -18.24
N LYS A 61 12.47 11.41 -17.23
CA LYS A 61 11.56 10.25 -17.37
C LYS A 61 10.09 10.61 -17.16
N GLU A 62 9.74 11.90 -17.04
CA GLU A 62 8.33 12.35 -16.88
C GLU A 62 7.40 11.80 -17.97
N PRO A 63 7.77 11.80 -19.28
CA PRO A 63 6.91 11.22 -20.31
C PRO A 63 6.64 9.72 -20.10
N LEU A 64 7.63 8.99 -19.56
CA LEU A 64 7.48 7.56 -19.26
C LEU A 64 6.51 7.33 -18.10
N ALA A 65 6.53 8.20 -17.07
CA ALA A 65 5.59 8.14 -15.96
C ALA A 65 4.14 8.31 -16.45
N GLN A 66 3.91 9.28 -17.35
CA GLN A 66 2.59 9.53 -17.93
C GLN A 66 2.10 8.36 -18.80
N GLN A 67 2.99 7.75 -19.59
CA GLN A 67 2.66 6.59 -20.40
C GLN A 67 2.36 5.35 -19.53
N ALA A 68 3.20 5.06 -18.54
CA ALA A 68 2.98 3.99 -17.57
C ALA A 68 1.64 4.15 -16.84
N TRP A 69 1.29 5.37 -16.44
CA TRP A 69 0.00 5.67 -15.82
C TRP A 69 -1.17 5.38 -16.74
N ASN A 70 -1.08 5.75 -18.02
CA ASN A 70 -2.14 5.47 -18.98
C ASN A 70 -2.36 3.97 -19.21
N LEU A 71 -1.28 3.20 -19.38
CA LEU A 71 -1.33 1.74 -19.48
C LEU A 71 -1.93 1.11 -18.22
N TRP A 72 -1.51 1.56 -17.04
CA TRP A 72 -2.04 1.06 -15.77
C TRP A 72 -3.53 1.38 -15.61
N LYS A 73 -3.97 2.62 -15.90
CA LYS A 73 -5.39 3.00 -15.87
C LYS A 73 -6.24 2.11 -16.78
N ALA A 74 -5.74 1.82 -17.98
CA ALA A 74 -6.39 0.99 -18.98
C ALA A 74 -6.28 -0.52 -18.69
N GLU A 75 -5.60 -0.93 -17.62
CA GLU A 75 -5.41 -2.34 -17.24
C GLU A 75 -4.67 -3.17 -18.30
N GLN A 76 -3.82 -2.53 -19.09
CA GLN A 76 -3.00 -3.15 -20.13
C GLN A 76 -1.73 -3.75 -19.52
N TRP A 77 -1.89 -4.83 -18.74
CA TRP A 77 -0.82 -5.36 -17.89
C TRP A 77 0.37 -5.93 -18.66
N ALA A 78 0.13 -6.65 -19.76
CA ALA A 78 1.19 -7.22 -20.58
C ALA A 78 2.02 -6.12 -21.27
N GLU A 79 1.35 -5.10 -21.82
CA GLU A 79 1.99 -3.93 -22.42
C GLU A 79 2.74 -3.09 -21.37
N LEU A 80 2.19 -2.97 -20.17
CA LEU A 80 2.84 -2.29 -19.04
C LEU A 80 4.11 -3.03 -18.58
N GLU A 81 4.07 -4.37 -18.47
CA GLU A 81 5.23 -5.19 -18.13
C GLU A 81 6.32 -5.09 -19.19
N LYS A 82 5.93 -5.18 -20.47
CA LYS A 82 6.86 -4.97 -21.58
C LYS A 82 7.47 -3.57 -21.54
N PHE A 83 6.66 -2.54 -21.30
CA PHE A 83 7.12 -1.16 -21.19
C PHE A 83 8.13 -0.96 -20.06
N PHE A 84 7.90 -1.55 -18.89
CA PHE A 84 8.84 -1.49 -17.76
C PHE A 84 10.16 -2.19 -18.10
N THR A 85 10.08 -3.35 -18.76
CA THR A 85 11.26 -4.12 -19.20
C THR A 85 12.09 -3.34 -20.22
N ASP A 86 11.46 -2.86 -21.30
CA ASP A 86 12.15 -2.17 -22.40
C ASP A 86 12.85 -0.87 -21.95
N ASN A 87 12.29 -0.20 -20.93
CA ASN A 87 12.81 1.07 -20.41
C ASN A 87 13.64 0.91 -19.13
N ASN A 88 13.93 -0.32 -18.70
CA ASN A 88 14.68 -0.64 -17.48
C ASN A 88 14.14 0.10 -16.24
N LEU A 89 12.82 0.06 -16.04
CA LEU A 89 12.14 0.75 -14.95
C LEU A 89 11.92 -0.16 -13.75
N ASN A 90 12.06 0.42 -12.55
CA ASN A 90 11.68 -0.17 -11.27
C ASN A 90 12.31 -1.54 -10.99
N GLY A 91 13.48 -1.81 -11.58
CA GLY A 91 14.13 -3.13 -11.51
C GLY A 91 13.26 -4.28 -12.04
N GLY A 92 12.31 -3.99 -12.94
CA GLY A 92 11.35 -4.95 -13.49
C GLY A 92 10.14 -5.25 -12.61
N TRP A 93 10.01 -4.62 -11.43
CA TRP A 93 8.81 -4.77 -10.59
C TRP A 93 7.66 -3.87 -11.06
N PRO A 94 6.40 -4.30 -10.87
CA PRO A 94 5.25 -3.52 -11.28
C PRO A 94 5.17 -2.18 -10.53
N PRO A 95 4.56 -1.15 -11.14
CA PRO A 95 4.25 0.09 -10.44
C PRO A 95 3.15 -0.12 -9.39
N ASN A 96 2.83 0.94 -8.68
CA ASN A 96 1.77 1.00 -7.68
C ASN A 96 1.88 -0.11 -6.62
N ARG A 97 3.11 -0.43 -6.21
CA ARG A 97 3.40 -1.52 -5.27
C ARG A 97 2.83 -2.87 -5.74
N GLY A 98 2.68 -3.08 -7.05
CA GLY A 98 2.12 -4.29 -7.65
C GLY A 98 0.60 -4.41 -7.60
N ALA A 99 -0.13 -3.33 -7.32
CA ALA A 99 -1.57 -3.37 -7.14
C ALA A 99 -2.38 -2.72 -8.28
N VAL A 100 -3.49 -3.35 -8.66
CA VAL A 100 -4.54 -2.81 -9.55
C VAL A 100 -5.29 -1.67 -8.88
N ASN A 101 -5.45 -1.75 -7.56
CA ASN A 101 -6.16 -0.78 -6.73
C ASN A 101 -5.53 -0.76 -5.35
N LEU A 102 -5.67 0.35 -4.61
CA LEU A 102 -5.21 0.42 -3.22
C LEU A 102 -6.29 1.03 -2.34
N LYS A 103 -6.44 0.47 -1.14
CA LYS A 103 -7.22 1.07 -0.05
C LYS A 103 -6.53 0.80 1.28
N ILE A 104 -6.77 1.68 2.24
CA ILE A 104 -6.29 1.50 3.61
C ILE A 104 -7.32 0.69 4.40
N VAL A 105 -6.85 -0.37 5.05
CA VAL A 105 -7.68 -1.25 5.89
C VAL A 105 -7.05 -1.48 7.24
N THR A 106 -7.83 -2.07 8.15
CA THR A 106 -7.34 -2.68 9.38
C THR A 106 -7.49 -4.18 9.26
N LEU A 107 -6.38 -4.92 9.37
CA LEU A 107 -6.44 -6.37 9.46
C LEU A 107 -6.90 -6.76 10.86
N LYS A 108 -7.96 -7.57 10.93
CA LYS A 108 -8.58 -7.97 12.20
C LYS A 108 -7.77 -9.07 12.87
N GLN A 109 -7.79 -9.07 14.20
CA GLN A 109 -7.30 -10.19 15.00
C GLN A 109 -8.00 -11.50 14.56
N GLY A 110 -7.23 -12.58 14.54
CA GLY A 110 -7.68 -13.91 14.14
C GLY A 110 -7.47 -14.23 12.65
N LEU A 111 -7.27 -13.22 11.79
CA LEU A 111 -6.93 -13.45 10.39
C LEU A 111 -5.59 -14.20 10.28
N VAL A 112 -5.55 -15.20 9.39
CA VAL A 112 -4.33 -15.95 9.08
C VAL A 112 -3.79 -15.49 7.74
N ILE A 113 -2.52 -15.12 7.73
CA ILE A 113 -1.78 -14.62 6.58
C ILE A 113 -0.53 -15.49 6.36
N ASP A 114 0.02 -15.45 5.16
CA ASP A 114 1.24 -16.15 4.81
C ASP A 114 2.14 -15.32 3.89
N ARG A 115 3.40 -15.74 3.75
CA ARG A 115 4.38 -15.11 2.87
C ARG A 115 5.47 -16.10 2.48
N TYR A 116 5.90 -16.02 1.22
CA TYR A 116 7.19 -16.52 0.75
C TYR A 116 8.20 -15.38 0.89
N GLY A 117 9.19 -15.53 1.78
CA GLY A 117 10.13 -14.46 2.10
C GLY A 117 10.96 -14.72 3.35
N GLY A 118 11.73 -13.71 3.74
CA GLY A 118 12.72 -13.83 4.79
C GLY A 118 13.95 -14.63 4.38
N TYR A 119 14.85 -14.82 5.33
CA TYR A 119 16.11 -15.52 5.19
C TYR A 119 16.59 -16.01 6.55
N TYR A 120 17.57 -16.90 6.57
CA TYR A 120 18.30 -17.24 7.79
C TYR A 120 19.60 -16.44 7.81
N ASP A 121 19.90 -15.79 8.94
CA ASP A 121 21.18 -15.10 9.12
C ASP A 121 22.32 -16.09 9.43
N THR A 122 23.51 -15.55 9.68
CA THR A 122 24.73 -16.35 9.94
C THR A 122 24.63 -17.24 11.17
N ASP A 123 23.73 -16.91 12.10
CA ASP A 123 23.49 -17.67 13.33
C ASP A 123 22.32 -18.65 13.18
N SER A 124 21.86 -18.86 11.94
CA SER A 124 20.69 -19.69 11.61
C SER A 124 19.39 -19.20 12.25
N VAL A 125 19.31 -17.91 12.58
CA VAL A 125 18.09 -17.29 13.08
C VAL A 125 17.28 -16.78 11.89
N PHE A 126 15.99 -17.11 11.86
CA PHE A 126 15.09 -16.65 10.80
C PHE A 126 14.79 -15.15 10.96
N GLN A 127 14.94 -14.41 9.86
CA GLN A 127 14.69 -12.97 9.74
C GLN A 127 13.72 -12.71 8.58
N ASP A 128 12.70 -11.87 8.80
CA ASP A 128 11.84 -11.36 7.72
C ASP A 128 11.62 -9.85 7.83
N LYS A 129 12.36 -9.11 6.99
CA LYS A 129 12.24 -7.65 6.84
C LYS A 129 11.19 -7.24 5.80
N GLY A 130 10.46 -8.20 5.21
CA GLY A 130 9.41 -7.94 4.24
C GLY A 130 8.14 -7.39 4.89
N THR A 131 7.31 -6.77 4.04
CA THR A 131 6.02 -6.17 4.45
C THR A 131 4.82 -6.69 3.66
N PHE A 132 5.03 -7.44 2.57
CA PHE A 132 3.92 -7.93 1.72
C PHE A 132 3.46 -9.31 2.16
N VAL A 133 2.20 -9.48 2.48
CA VAL A 133 1.61 -10.76 2.88
C VAL A 133 0.31 -10.97 2.11
N SER A 134 -0.18 -12.20 2.07
CA SER A 134 -1.53 -12.50 1.57
C SER A 134 -2.31 -13.23 2.65
N ALA A 135 -3.63 -13.32 2.49
CA ALA A 135 -4.39 -14.30 3.26
C ALA A 135 -3.81 -15.70 2.99
N LYS A 136 -3.88 -16.57 4.01
CA LYS A 136 -3.39 -17.95 3.87
C LYS A 136 -3.99 -18.63 2.64
N ASP A 137 -3.18 -19.41 1.94
CA ASP A 137 -3.58 -20.26 0.82
C ASP A 137 -3.96 -19.53 -0.48
N VAL A 138 -3.62 -18.23 -0.60
CA VAL A 138 -3.62 -17.59 -1.92
C VAL A 138 -2.61 -18.32 -2.82
N PRO A 139 -3.03 -18.89 -3.97
CA PRO A 139 -2.13 -19.66 -4.84
C PRO A 139 -0.94 -18.82 -5.31
N PHE A 140 0.24 -19.44 -5.46
CA PHE A 140 1.46 -18.73 -5.83
C PHE A 140 1.31 -17.93 -7.14
N ALA A 141 0.66 -18.50 -8.15
CA ALA A 141 0.38 -17.80 -9.42
C ALA A 141 -0.47 -16.53 -9.22
N LYS A 142 -1.32 -16.49 -8.20
CA LYS A 142 -2.13 -15.32 -7.88
C LYS A 142 -1.38 -14.22 -7.12
N ARG A 143 -0.14 -14.49 -6.71
CA ARG A 143 0.75 -13.54 -6.03
C ARG A 143 1.64 -12.76 -6.99
N ALA A 144 1.70 -13.16 -8.26
CA ALA A 144 2.55 -12.57 -9.29
C ALA A 144 3.99 -12.30 -8.84
N LEU A 145 4.61 -13.32 -8.24
CA LEU A 145 6.01 -13.29 -7.80
C LEU A 145 6.90 -14.03 -8.80
N PRO A 146 8.19 -13.66 -8.92
CA PRO A 146 9.15 -14.44 -9.70
C PRO A 146 9.28 -15.86 -9.17
N ASP A 147 9.48 -16.86 -10.04
CA ASP A 147 9.52 -18.27 -9.64
C ASP A 147 10.61 -18.58 -8.58
N LYS A 148 11.73 -17.85 -8.60
CA LYS A 148 12.78 -17.97 -7.56
C LYS A 148 12.26 -17.73 -6.13
N THR A 149 11.14 -17.03 -5.97
CA THR A 149 10.53 -16.77 -4.66
C THR A 149 9.98 -18.04 -4.02
N LEU A 150 9.68 -19.11 -4.78
CA LEU A 150 9.35 -20.42 -4.23
C LEU A 150 10.48 -21.04 -3.39
N ASN A 151 11.72 -20.62 -3.64
CA ASN A 151 12.89 -21.07 -2.86
C ASN A 151 13.07 -20.27 -1.56
N SER A 152 12.29 -19.20 -1.36
CA SER A 152 12.32 -18.44 -0.11
C SER A 152 11.60 -19.22 1.00
N PRO A 153 11.96 -19.02 2.28
CA PRO A 153 11.20 -19.59 3.38
C PRO A 153 9.71 -19.25 3.26
N TYR A 154 8.86 -20.23 3.54
CA TYR A 154 7.42 -20.04 3.60
C TYR A 154 6.96 -20.03 5.05
N ARG A 155 6.20 -19.01 5.44
CA ARG A 155 5.74 -18.81 6.82
C ARG A 155 4.27 -18.43 6.87
N VAL A 156 3.60 -18.89 7.92
CA VAL A 156 2.18 -18.64 8.20
C VAL A 156 2.10 -17.94 9.54
N TYR A 157 1.30 -16.88 9.61
CA TYR A 157 1.12 -16.08 10.81
C TYR A 157 -0.36 -15.84 11.09
N LYS A 158 -0.72 -15.89 12.37
CA LYS A 158 -2.01 -15.39 12.85
C LYS A 158 -1.84 -14.00 13.42
N ILE A 159 -2.74 -13.11 13.02
CA ILE A 159 -2.81 -11.76 13.55
C ILE A 159 -3.39 -11.83 14.97
N THR A 160 -2.62 -11.43 15.97
CA THR A 160 -2.99 -11.48 17.39
C THR A 160 -3.57 -10.17 17.91
N LYS A 161 -3.31 -9.06 17.22
CA LYS A 161 -3.84 -7.72 17.51
C LYS A 161 -4.22 -7.03 16.20
N PRO A 162 -5.28 -6.20 16.14
CA PRO A 162 -5.61 -5.48 14.92
C PRO A 162 -4.44 -4.64 14.39
N ILE A 163 -4.15 -4.74 13.09
CA ILE A 163 -3.08 -3.98 12.42
C ILE A 163 -3.74 -2.92 11.53
N ALA A 164 -3.69 -1.65 11.96
CA ALA A 164 -4.21 -0.52 11.19
C ALA A 164 -3.24 -0.08 10.09
N ASN A 165 -3.69 0.81 9.21
CA ASN A 165 -2.88 1.42 8.14
C ASN A 165 -2.24 0.42 7.16
N VAL A 166 -2.89 -0.72 6.96
CA VAL A 166 -2.45 -1.73 5.98
C VAL A 166 -2.96 -1.32 4.60
N ARG A 167 -2.10 -1.36 3.58
CA ARG A 167 -2.52 -1.15 2.20
C ARG A 167 -2.98 -2.49 1.62
N GLU A 168 -4.26 -2.61 1.33
CA GLU A 168 -4.83 -3.75 0.63
C GLU A 168 -4.94 -3.43 -0.86
N GLY A 169 -4.55 -4.38 -1.71
CA GLY A 169 -4.71 -4.26 -3.15
C GLY A 169 -4.86 -5.59 -3.86
N LYS A 170 -5.60 -5.59 -4.96
CA LYS A 170 -5.59 -6.71 -5.92
C LYS A 170 -4.28 -6.68 -6.70
N ILE A 171 -3.63 -7.83 -6.84
CA ILE A 171 -2.30 -7.96 -7.46
C ILE A 171 -2.41 -7.86 -8.98
N ILE A 172 -1.50 -7.11 -9.62
CA ILE A 172 -1.38 -7.00 -11.07
C ILE A 172 -0.86 -8.33 -11.64
N PRO A 173 -1.40 -8.85 -12.76
CA PRO A 173 -0.75 -9.93 -13.53
C PRO A 173 0.65 -9.50 -13.98
N TRP A 174 1.68 -10.22 -13.55
CA TRP A 174 3.08 -9.83 -13.74
C TRP A 174 3.99 -11.08 -13.70
N PHE A 175 5.22 -10.99 -14.22
CA PHE A 175 6.19 -12.10 -14.28
C PHE A 175 5.62 -13.37 -14.95
N GLY A 176 4.74 -13.18 -15.93
CA GLY A 176 4.03 -14.28 -16.60
C GLY A 176 3.08 -15.07 -15.67
N LYS A 177 2.58 -14.46 -14.60
CA LYS A 177 1.66 -15.06 -13.63
C LYS A 177 0.30 -14.36 -13.65
N GLU A 178 -0.74 -15.12 -13.29
CA GLU A 178 -2.14 -14.65 -13.30
C GLU A 178 -2.37 -13.42 -12.42
N GLY A 179 -1.71 -13.34 -11.25
CA GLY A 179 -1.99 -12.28 -10.28
C GLY A 179 -3.45 -12.33 -9.77
N LEU A 180 -4.07 -11.17 -9.59
CA LEU A 180 -5.47 -11.00 -9.16
C LEU A 180 -5.83 -11.53 -7.76
N GLY A 181 -4.87 -12.10 -7.03
CA GLY A 181 -4.98 -12.33 -5.60
C GLY A 181 -5.02 -11.01 -4.82
N ILE A 182 -5.30 -11.10 -3.51
CA ILE A 182 -5.22 -9.95 -2.60
C ILE A 182 -3.87 -9.97 -1.88
N GLN A 183 -3.19 -8.84 -1.90
CA GLN A 183 -2.02 -8.57 -1.06
C GLN A 183 -2.33 -7.52 -0.01
N TYR A 184 -1.58 -7.61 1.08
CA TYR A 184 -1.52 -6.64 2.16
C TYR A 184 -0.08 -6.15 2.29
N GLU A 185 0.15 -4.86 2.16
CA GLU A 185 1.40 -4.23 2.57
C GLU A 185 1.23 -3.74 4.01
N LEU A 186 1.95 -4.39 4.93
CA LEU A 186 1.97 -4.09 6.35
C LEU A 186 2.73 -2.77 6.62
N PRO A 187 2.34 -1.99 7.64
CA PRO A 187 3.00 -0.73 7.97
C PRO A 187 4.41 -0.90 8.57
N TYR A 188 4.73 -2.12 9.04
CA TYR A 188 6.02 -2.49 9.63
C TYR A 188 6.43 -3.87 9.13
N THR A 189 7.71 -4.21 9.32
CA THR A 189 8.23 -5.51 8.88
C THR A 189 7.60 -6.67 9.66
N VAL A 190 7.61 -7.87 9.07
CA VAL A 190 7.16 -9.09 9.76
C VAL A 190 7.93 -9.29 11.07
N ASN A 191 9.24 -9.07 11.08
CA ASN A 191 10.06 -9.12 12.29
C ASN A 191 9.57 -8.17 13.39
N ASP A 192 9.34 -6.89 13.06
CA ASP A 192 8.88 -5.89 14.04
C ASP A 192 7.49 -6.27 14.58
N LEU A 193 6.57 -6.68 13.71
CA LEU A 193 5.22 -7.06 14.10
C LEU A 193 5.20 -8.35 14.95
N LYS A 194 6.10 -9.30 14.69
CA LYS A 194 6.29 -10.48 15.55
C LYS A 194 6.83 -10.07 16.92
N LYS A 195 7.87 -9.23 16.96
CA LYS A 195 8.49 -8.74 18.21
C LYS A 195 7.49 -8.01 19.10
N GLU A 196 6.64 -7.18 18.51
CA GLU A 196 5.61 -6.41 19.23
C GLU A 196 4.31 -7.22 19.50
N GLY A 197 4.29 -8.49 19.11
CA GLY A 197 3.21 -9.43 19.38
C GLY A 197 1.92 -9.12 18.62
N TYR A 198 2.02 -8.58 17.41
CA TYR A 198 0.91 -8.45 16.44
C TYR A 198 0.79 -9.68 15.52
N LEU A 199 1.90 -10.39 15.32
CA LEU A 199 1.96 -11.63 14.55
C LEU A 199 2.47 -12.77 15.43
N GLN A 200 1.74 -13.88 15.43
CA GLN A 200 2.18 -15.14 15.99
C GLN A 200 2.41 -16.12 14.85
N GLU A 201 3.60 -16.72 14.79
CA GLU A 201 3.90 -17.76 13.80
C GLU A 201 3.13 -19.04 14.13
N GLU A 202 2.43 -19.57 13.13
CA GLU A 202 1.72 -20.84 13.24
C GLU A 202 2.68 -21.98 12.88
N LYS A 203 2.60 -23.08 13.65
CA LYS A 203 3.35 -24.29 13.32
C LYS A 203 2.72 -24.89 12.05
N GLN A 204 3.56 -25.15 11.05
CA GLN A 204 3.16 -25.85 9.83
C GLN A 204 3.04 -27.35 10.08
#